data_AF-C3XV31-F1
#
_entry.id   AF-C3XV31-F1
#
_cell.length_a   1.000
_cell.length_b   1.000
_cell.length_c   1.000
_cell.angle_alpha   90.00
_cell.angle_beta   90.00
_cell.angle_gamma   90.00
#
_symmetry.space_group_name_H-M   'P 1'
#
loop_
_entity.id
_entity.type
_entity.pdbx_description
1 polymer ?
#
loop_
_entity_poly.entity_id
_entity_poly.type
_entity_poly.pdbx_seq_one_letter_code
_entity_poly.pdbx_strand_id
1 'polypeptide(L)'
;MYGGRAIDNFDRRILSTYMDEYLGDFIFDTFQPFHFYVNEEVDYKIPELGPRDNYVEEIENLPLANTPEVFGLHTNAEIGYYTQAAKDMWTNMVDLQPQTGGSSTGISRDDYISNIASDIQKKLPAIFELDKLKKKYGVEISPTTVVLLQELERFNKLISVMGKTLAELQRALKGEVGMSNVLDEVSRSLFNGQIPAVWRKLAPDTLKSLGNWMMHFQGRFDQYTTWVNEAEPPVMWLSGLHIPESYLTALVQATCRKNGWPLDRSTLYTNVTKFATAGDVTETAHQGCFVSGLYLEGAAWDMENSCLIRQPPKVLLQPLPILKVIPIEAHRLKLQNTFKTPVYTTSQRRNAMGIGLVFEADLATSEHSSHWVLQGVCLILNSD
;
A
#
# COMPACT_ATOMS: atom_id res chain seq x y z
N MET A 1 -28.45 12.94 4.34
CA MET A 1 -28.20 14.12 3.46
C MET A 1 -26.84 14.07 2.75
N TYR A 2 -25.74 13.64 3.37
CA TYR A 2 -24.41 13.64 2.72
C TYR A 2 -24.01 12.33 2.02
N GLY A 3 -24.64 11.19 2.35
CA GLY A 3 -24.28 9.87 1.79
C GLY A 3 -24.44 9.73 0.26
N GLY A 4 -25.19 10.61 -0.40
CA GLY A 4 -25.30 10.64 -1.87
C GLY A 4 -24.13 11.35 -2.56
N ARG A 5 -23.31 12.15 -1.83
CA ARG A 5 -22.12 12.83 -2.35
C ARG A 5 -20.85 12.01 -2.14
N ALA A 6 -20.80 11.21 -1.08
CA ALA A 6 -19.77 10.20 -0.88
C ALA A 6 -20.14 8.94 -1.67
N ILE A 7 -19.42 8.66 -2.76
CA ILE A 7 -19.61 7.47 -3.58
C ILE A 7 -18.88 6.27 -2.95
N ASP A 8 -17.77 6.55 -2.27
CA ASP A 8 -16.85 5.58 -1.70
C ASP A 8 -17.35 4.99 -0.37
N ASN A 9 -17.24 3.67 -0.20
CA ASN A 9 -17.70 2.98 1.02
C ASN A 9 -16.86 3.32 2.27
N PHE A 10 -15.57 3.57 2.13
CA PHE A 10 -14.72 3.94 3.27
C PHE A 10 -14.92 5.40 3.65
N ASP A 11 -15.14 6.30 2.68
CA ASP A 11 -15.54 7.67 2.98
C ASP A 11 -16.88 7.70 3.72
N ARG A 12 -17.85 6.89 3.27
CA ARG A 12 -19.12 6.72 3.99
C ARG A 12 -18.92 6.17 5.40
N ARG A 13 -18.02 5.19 5.58
CA ARG A 13 -17.68 4.65 6.90
C ARG A 13 -17.16 5.74 7.83
N ILE A 14 -16.23 6.56 7.36
CA ILE A 14 -15.67 7.68 8.13
C ILE A 14 -16.77 8.70 8.48
N LEU A 15 -17.58 9.10 7.51
CA LEU A 15 -18.68 10.05 7.74
C LEU A 15 -19.69 9.51 8.76
N SER A 16 -20.09 8.23 8.65
CA SER A 16 -20.97 7.61 9.63
C SER A 16 -20.33 7.59 11.01
N THR A 17 -19.04 7.25 11.12
CA THR A 17 -18.31 7.28 12.40
C THR A 17 -18.31 8.68 13.01
N TYR A 18 -18.06 9.74 12.24
CA TYR A 18 -18.17 11.11 12.77
C TYR A 18 -19.60 11.41 13.24
N MET A 19 -20.63 11.00 12.50
CA MET A 19 -22.02 11.22 12.94
C MET A 19 -22.32 10.47 14.23
N ASP A 20 -21.91 9.20 14.35
CA ASP A 20 -22.19 8.39 15.53
C ASP A 20 -21.44 8.89 16.78
N GLU A 21 -20.20 9.37 16.62
CA GLU A 21 -19.34 9.85 17.71
C GLU A 21 -19.58 11.33 18.10
N TYR A 22 -20.07 12.16 17.16
CA TYR A 22 -20.26 13.61 17.40
C TYR A 22 -21.73 14.03 17.48
N LEU A 23 -22.67 13.18 17.06
CA LEU A 23 -24.10 13.47 17.01
C LEU A 23 -24.92 12.30 17.58
N GLY A 24 -24.87 12.12 18.91
CA GLY A 24 -25.72 11.18 19.64
C GLY A 24 -26.44 11.81 20.81
N ASP A 25 -27.37 11.05 21.42
CA ASP A 25 -28.18 11.51 22.54
C ASP A 25 -27.35 11.91 23.77
N PHE A 26 -26.12 11.40 23.89
CA PHE A 26 -25.16 11.76 24.94
C PHE A 26 -24.83 13.26 24.97
N ILE A 27 -25.03 13.99 23.85
CA ILE A 27 -24.84 15.45 23.79
C ILE A 27 -25.78 16.20 24.72
N PHE A 28 -26.97 15.64 24.96
CA PHE A 28 -27.98 16.24 25.81
C PHE A 28 -27.85 15.80 27.27
N ASP A 29 -26.83 15.00 27.62
CA ASP A 29 -26.60 14.59 28.99
C ASP A 29 -26.07 15.77 29.83
N THR A 30 -26.91 16.23 30.76
CA THR A 30 -26.55 17.31 31.68
C THR A 30 -25.61 16.88 32.80
N PHE A 31 -25.47 15.57 33.06
CA PHE A 31 -24.59 15.04 34.12
C PHE A 31 -23.16 14.78 33.62
N GLN A 32 -23.01 14.48 32.33
CA GLN A 32 -21.72 14.34 31.66
C GLN A 32 -21.71 15.22 30.39
N PRO A 33 -21.34 16.51 30.53
CA PRO A 33 -21.24 17.41 29.40
C PRO A 33 -20.31 16.82 28.34
N PHE A 34 -20.79 16.77 27.10
CA PHE A 34 -19.99 16.28 25.99
C PHE A 34 -18.98 17.34 25.55
N HIS A 35 -17.73 16.91 25.41
CA HIS A 35 -16.64 17.69 24.84
C HIS A 35 -16.23 17.03 23.52
N PHE A 36 -16.22 17.79 22.44
CA PHE A 36 -15.73 17.33 21.14
C PHE A 36 -14.24 16.98 21.20
N TYR A 37 -13.46 17.78 21.94
CA TYR A 37 -12.06 17.53 22.24
C TYR A 37 -11.64 18.36 23.44
N VAL A 38 -10.85 17.78 24.35
CA VAL A 38 -10.31 18.50 25.51
C VAL A 38 -8.85 18.10 25.72
N ASN A 39 -7.99 19.10 25.85
CA ASN A 39 -6.59 18.93 26.27
C ASN A 39 -6.20 20.05 27.25
N GLU A 40 -4.91 20.18 27.55
CA GLU A 40 -4.42 21.21 28.49
C GLU A 40 -4.55 22.65 27.94
N GLU A 41 -4.70 22.83 26.63
CA GLU A 41 -4.67 24.13 25.94
C GLU A 41 -6.04 24.57 25.41
N VAL A 42 -6.91 23.61 25.04
CA VAL A 42 -8.16 23.86 24.32
C VAL A 42 -9.27 22.94 24.83
N ASP A 43 -10.45 23.52 24.99
CA ASP A 43 -11.68 22.82 25.33
C ASP A 43 -12.77 23.12 24.29
N TYR A 44 -12.98 22.17 23.39
CA TYR A 44 -14.05 22.21 22.39
C TYR A 44 -15.31 21.61 22.97
N LYS A 45 -16.19 22.47 23.49
CA LYS A 45 -17.47 22.09 24.07
C LYS A 45 -18.64 22.69 23.32
N ILE A 46 -19.84 22.25 23.67
CA ILE A 46 -21.07 22.85 23.18
C ILE A 46 -21.32 24.15 23.95
N PRO A 47 -21.45 25.31 23.27
CA PRO A 47 -21.71 26.57 23.95
C PRO A 47 -23.06 26.54 24.69
N GLU A 48 -23.14 27.27 25.79
CA GLU A 48 -24.38 27.38 26.57
C GLU A 48 -25.52 27.98 25.73
N LEU A 49 -26.75 27.57 26.04
CA LEU A 49 -27.94 28.10 25.38
C LEU A 49 -28.08 29.60 25.68
N GLY A 50 -28.02 30.43 24.64
CA GLY A 50 -27.98 31.87 24.80
C GLY A 50 -28.33 32.65 23.53
N PRO A 51 -28.18 33.99 23.57
CA PRO A 51 -28.30 34.82 22.38
C PRO A 51 -27.18 34.51 21.37
N ARG A 52 -27.39 34.89 20.10
CA ARG A 52 -26.45 34.66 19.00
C ARG A 52 -25.02 35.06 19.36
N ASP A 53 -24.87 36.19 20.06
CA ASP A 53 -23.56 36.78 20.32
C ASP A 53 -22.69 35.89 21.23
N ASN A 54 -23.28 35.08 22.12
CA ASN A 54 -22.54 34.10 22.92
C ASN A 54 -21.87 33.04 22.03
N TYR A 55 -22.56 32.57 20.98
CA TYR A 55 -22.00 31.60 20.05
C TYR A 55 -20.90 32.23 19.18
N VAL A 56 -21.03 33.50 18.83
CA VAL A 56 -20.02 34.22 18.04
C VAL A 56 -18.76 34.44 18.86
N GLU A 57 -18.90 34.89 20.11
CA GLU A 57 -17.77 35.11 21.02
C GLU A 57 -17.00 33.80 21.28
N GLU A 58 -17.72 32.68 21.49
CA GLU A 58 -17.06 31.37 21.68
C GLU A 58 -16.29 30.94 20.42
N ILE A 59 -16.84 31.15 19.21
CA ILE A 59 -16.14 30.84 17.95
C ILE A 59 -14.93 31.75 17.74
N GLU A 60 -15.01 33.03 18.09
CA GLU A 60 -13.89 33.99 17.98
C GLU A 60 -12.77 33.70 18.98
N ASN A 61 -13.09 33.08 20.12
CA ASN A 61 -12.12 32.64 21.12
C ASN A 61 -11.37 31.35 20.72
N LEU A 62 -11.84 30.62 19.70
CA LEU A 62 -11.18 29.39 19.27
C LEU A 62 -9.81 29.68 18.63
N PRO A 63 -8.81 28.82 18.87
CA PRO A 63 -7.49 28.99 18.27
C PRO A 63 -7.54 28.85 16.75
N LEU A 64 -6.79 29.71 16.06
CA LEU A 64 -6.68 29.72 14.60
C LEU A 64 -5.97 28.47 14.04
N ALA A 65 -5.07 27.88 14.82
CA ALA A 65 -4.33 26.69 14.47
C ALA A 65 -4.77 25.54 15.37
N ASN A 66 -5.11 24.41 14.75
CA ASN A 66 -5.61 23.23 15.42
C ASN A 66 -4.74 22.02 15.15
N THR A 67 -4.52 21.22 16.18
CA THR A 67 -3.81 19.95 16.04
C THR A 67 -4.73 18.93 15.34
N PRO A 68 -4.16 17.93 14.64
CA PRO A 68 -4.96 16.86 14.02
C PRO A 68 -5.85 16.09 15.01
N GLU A 69 -5.48 16.06 16.28
CA GLU A 69 -6.22 15.35 17.34
C GLU A 69 -7.62 15.91 17.58
N VAL A 70 -7.84 17.20 17.31
CA VAL A 70 -9.16 17.84 17.38
C VAL A 70 -10.16 17.16 16.43
N PHE A 71 -9.66 16.57 15.33
CA PHE A 71 -10.45 15.82 14.37
C PHE A 71 -10.44 14.30 14.66
N GLY A 72 -9.90 13.86 15.79
CA GLY A 72 -9.73 12.44 16.11
C GLY A 72 -8.62 11.75 15.31
N LEU A 73 -7.75 12.50 14.62
CA LEU A 73 -6.58 11.97 13.90
C LEU A 73 -5.37 11.83 14.84
N HIS A 74 -4.35 11.09 14.41
CA HIS A 74 -3.06 11.06 15.11
C HIS A 74 -2.26 12.35 14.84
N THR A 75 -1.46 12.81 15.80
CA THR A 75 -0.49 13.93 15.61
C THR A 75 0.49 13.70 14.46
N ASN A 76 0.79 12.45 14.17
CA ASN A 76 1.66 12.05 13.05
C ASN A 76 1.10 12.46 11.67
N ALA A 77 -0.20 12.72 11.55
CA ALA A 77 -0.81 13.17 10.30
C ALA A 77 -0.19 14.49 9.80
N GLU A 78 0.15 15.40 10.72
CA GLU A 78 0.80 16.67 10.39
C GLU A 78 2.22 16.47 9.84
N ILE A 79 2.98 15.54 10.43
CA ILE A 79 4.32 15.17 9.94
C ILE A 79 4.22 14.63 8.51
N GLY A 80 3.24 13.75 8.25
CA GLY A 80 2.99 13.20 6.91
C GLY A 80 2.67 14.30 5.89
N TYR A 81 1.79 15.23 6.25
CA TYR A 81 1.41 16.36 5.40
C TYR A 81 2.62 17.23 5.02
N TYR A 82 3.40 17.70 6.00
CA TYR A 82 4.57 18.54 5.71
C TYR A 82 5.66 17.79 4.95
N THR A 83 5.85 16.50 5.22
CA THR A 83 6.81 15.67 4.47
C THR A 83 6.41 15.57 3.01
N GLN A 84 5.12 15.37 2.71
CA GLN A 84 4.64 15.30 1.34
C GLN A 84 4.74 16.65 0.63
N ALA A 85 4.31 17.73 1.29
CA ALA A 85 4.42 19.09 0.73
C ALA A 85 5.87 19.43 0.37
N ALA A 86 6.82 19.07 1.24
CA ALA A 86 8.23 19.29 0.98
C ALA A 86 8.74 18.42 -0.19
N LYS A 87 8.38 17.13 -0.25
CA LYS A 87 8.67 16.25 -1.40
C LYS A 87 8.15 16.81 -2.72
N ASP A 88 6.93 17.36 -2.73
CA ASP A 88 6.33 17.94 -3.92
C ASP A 88 7.09 19.20 -4.35
N MET A 89 7.48 20.06 -3.40
CA MET A 89 8.33 21.22 -3.66
C MET A 89 9.69 20.82 -4.26
N TRP A 90 10.36 19.80 -3.72
CA TRP A 90 11.62 19.29 -4.27
C TRP A 90 11.44 18.73 -5.68
N THR A 91 10.39 17.95 -5.91
CA THR A 91 10.08 17.39 -7.23
C THR A 91 9.90 18.50 -8.27
N ASN A 92 9.08 19.50 -7.94
CA ASN A 92 8.87 20.66 -8.80
C ASN A 92 10.16 21.45 -9.04
N MET A 93 11.02 21.59 -8.04
CA MET A 93 12.31 22.28 -8.19
C MET A 93 13.26 21.53 -9.14
N VAL A 94 13.33 20.19 -9.05
CA VAL A 94 14.11 19.36 -9.98
C VAL A 94 13.57 19.48 -11.41
N ASP A 95 12.25 19.52 -11.58
CA ASP A 95 11.63 19.67 -12.90
C ASP A 95 11.85 21.04 -13.53
N LEU A 96 11.98 22.10 -12.72
CA LEU A 96 12.29 23.45 -13.17
C LEU A 96 13.80 23.68 -13.42
N GLN A 97 14.67 22.76 -13.00
CA GLN A 97 16.10 22.91 -13.20
C GLN A 97 16.44 22.92 -14.70
N PRO A 98 17.17 23.94 -15.20
CA PRO A 98 17.49 24.03 -16.62
C PRO A 98 18.33 22.83 -17.04
N GLN A 99 17.73 21.97 -17.88
CA GLN A 99 18.35 20.72 -18.33
C GLN A 99 19.47 20.92 -19.37
N THR A 100 19.67 22.16 -19.81
CA THR A 100 20.65 22.57 -20.84
C THR A 100 21.86 23.31 -20.27
N GLY A 101 22.04 23.32 -18.94
CA GLY A 101 23.22 23.92 -18.30
C GLY A 101 24.45 23.04 -18.45
N GLY A 102 25.32 23.36 -19.42
CA GLY A 102 26.59 22.67 -19.61
C GLY A 102 27.57 22.93 -18.47
N SER A 103 27.62 22.01 -17.50
CA SER A 103 28.71 21.94 -16.52
C SER A 103 29.94 21.33 -17.22
N SER A 104 30.88 22.16 -17.65
CA SER A 104 32.11 21.76 -18.37
C SER A 104 33.14 21.00 -17.53
N THR A 105 32.80 20.59 -16.31
CA THR A 105 33.69 19.88 -15.38
C THR A 105 32.93 18.75 -14.70
N GLY A 106 32.80 17.61 -15.39
CA GLY A 106 32.12 16.40 -14.90
C GLY A 106 31.91 15.36 -16.00
N ILE A 107 31.41 14.18 -15.61
CA ILE A 107 30.89 13.17 -16.56
C ILE A 107 29.76 13.82 -17.37
N SER A 108 29.77 13.66 -18.70
CA SER A 108 28.69 14.17 -19.55
C SER A 108 27.34 13.60 -19.09
N ARG A 109 26.26 14.37 -19.22
CA ARG A 109 24.90 13.89 -18.93
C ARG A 109 24.62 12.58 -19.68
N ASP A 110 25.01 12.52 -20.94
CA ASP A 110 24.79 11.35 -21.79
C ASP A 110 25.60 10.13 -21.31
N ASP A 111 26.84 10.36 -20.87
CA ASP A 111 27.69 9.30 -20.29
C ASP A 111 27.11 8.79 -18.96
N TYR A 112 26.58 9.69 -18.12
CA TYR A 112 25.94 9.34 -16.86
C TYR A 112 24.69 8.48 -17.08
N ILE A 113 23.81 8.90 -18.00
CA ILE A 113 22.58 8.16 -18.35
C ILE A 113 22.94 6.82 -19.01
N SER A 114 23.95 6.79 -19.87
CA SER A 114 24.46 5.56 -20.50
C SER A 114 24.98 4.57 -19.45
N ASN A 115 25.71 5.04 -18.44
CA ASN A 115 26.20 4.20 -17.34
C ASN A 115 25.04 3.61 -16.53
N ILE A 116 24.04 4.43 -16.15
CA ILE A 116 22.83 3.95 -15.46
C ILE A 116 22.10 2.91 -16.31
N ALA A 117 21.89 3.20 -17.59
CA ALA A 117 21.20 2.30 -18.50
C ALA A 117 21.92 0.96 -18.63
N SER A 118 23.25 0.99 -18.77
CA SER A 118 24.10 -0.21 -18.79
C SER A 118 23.98 -1.02 -17.49
N ASP A 119 24.02 -0.35 -16.34
CA ASP A 119 23.97 -1.04 -15.05
C ASP A 119 22.60 -1.66 -14.77
N ILE A 120 21.51 -0.99 -15.14
CA ILE A 120 20.16 -1.58 -15.09
C ILE A 120 20.07 -2.76 -16.04
N GLN A 121 20.58 -2.62 -17.27
CA GLN A 121 20.55 -3.68 -18.27
C GLN A 121 21.31 -4.94 -17.83
N LYS A 122 22.46 -4.79 -17.17
CA LYS A 122 23.21 -5.91 -16.57
C LYS A 122 22.45 -6.62 -15.45
N LYS A 123 21.58 -5.89 -14.74
CA LYS A 123 20.74 -6.41 -13.66
C LYS A 123 19.42 -7.01 -14.14
N LEU A 124 19.10 -6.92 -15.43
CA LEU A 124 17.88 -7.52 -15.97
C LEU A 124 17.99 -9.05 -15.96
N PRO A 125 17.03 -9.76 -15.35
CA PRO A 125 17.02 -11.20 -15.34
C PRO A 125 16.66 -11.79 -16.70
N ALA A 126 16.92 -13.08 -16.87
CA ALA A 126 16.48 -13.84 -18.03
C ALA A 126 14.95 -13.98 -18.04
N ILE A 127 14.38 -14.04 -19.24
CA ILE A 127 12.94 -14.25 -19.47
C ILE A 127 12.57 -15.69 -19.09
N PHE A 128 11.45 -15.87 -18.43
CA PHE A 128 10.92 -17.21 -18.10
C PHE A 128 10.32 -17.88 -19.34
N GLU A 129 10.72 -19.13 -19.63
CA GLU A 129 10.21 -19.91 -20.76
C GLU A 129 8.85 -20.55 -20.44
N LEU A 130 7.77 -19.76 -20.59
CA LEU A 130 6.40 -20.15 -20.22
C LEU A 130 5.93 -21.46 -20.87
N ASP A 131 6.33 -21.75 -22.11
CA ASP A 131 5.93 -22.97 -22.80
C ASP A 131 6.52 -24.23 -22.17
N LYS A 132 7.75 -24.15 -21.67
CA LYS A 132 8.38 -25.26 -20.93
C LYS A 132 7.72 -25.43 -19.57
N LEU A 133 7.37 -24.34 -18.90
CA LEU A 133 6.67 -24.37 -17.61
C LEU A 133 5.26 -24.97 -17.75
N LYS A 134 4.49 -24.56 -18.74
CA LYS A 134 3.16 -25.15 -19.03
C LYS A 134 3.25 -26.65 -19.28
N LYS A 135 4.28 -27.11 -20.00
CA LYS A 135 4.55 -28.55 -20.19
C LYS A 135 4.96 -29.25 -18.88
N LYS A 136 5.76 -28.61 -18.03
CA LYS A 136 6.20 -29.14 -16.72
C LYS A 136 5.01 -29.37 -15.78
N TYR A 137 4.05 -28.45 -15.72
CA TYR A 137 2.89 -28.56 -14.83
C TYR A 137 1.78 -29.49 -15.35
N GLY A 138 1.78 -29.83 -16.65
CA GLY A 138 0.81 -30.77 -17.22
C GLY A 138 -0.63 -30.23 -17.23
N VAL A 139 -1.61 -31.13 -17.07
CA VAL A 139 -3.05 -30.83 -17.24
C VAL A 139 -3.74 -30.44 -15.92
N GLU A 140 -3.26 -30.93 -14.77
CA GLU A 140 -3.81 -30.58 -13.45
C GLU A 140 -3.09 -29.38 -12.84
N ILE A 141 -3.41 -28.19 -13.36
CA ILE A 141 -2.82 -26.93 -12.87
C ILE A 141 -3.64 -26.43 -11.67
N SER A 142 -2.98 -26.22 -10.52
CA SER A 142 -3.63 -25.60 -9.37
C SER A 142 -4.00 -24.14 -9.69
N PRO A 143 -5.05 -23.57 -9.05
CA PRO A 143 -5.37 -22.16 -9.22
C PRO A 143 -4.18 -21.22 -8.94
N THR A 144 -3.36 -21.52 -7.94
CA THR A 144 -2.19 -20.70 -7.58
C THR A 144 -1.09 -20.78 -8.64
N THR A 145 -0.89 -21.94 -9.28
CA THR A 145 0.01 -22.07 -10.43
C THR A 145 -0.49 -21.32 -11.67
N VAL A 146 -1.80 -21.26 -11.90
CA VAL A 146 -2.35 -20.42 -12.99
C VAL A 146 -1.99 -18.95 -12.76
N VAL A 147 -2.12 -18.46 -11.53
CA VAL A 147 -1.72 -17.09 -11.17
C VAL A 147 -0.22 -16.89 -11.44
N LEU A 148 0.64 -17.80 -10.98
CA LEU A 148 2.08 -17.73 -11.27
C LEU A 148 2.34 -17.59 -12.78
N LEU A 149 1.73 -18.40 -13.63
CA LEU A 149 1.94 -18.32 -15.08
C LEU A 149 1.55 -16.96 -15.66
N GLN A 150 0.44 -16.37 -15.19
CA GLN A 150 0.01 -15.03 -15.63
C GLN A 150 0.95 -13.93 -15.11
N GLU A 151 1.42 -14.07 -13.88
CA GLU A 151 2.39 -13.16 -13.25
C GLU A 151 3.72 -13.16 -14.02
N LEU A 152 4.23 -14.34 -14.38
CA LEU A 152 5.43 -14.49 -15.20
C LEU A 152 5.25 -13.89 -16.60
N GLU A 153 4.08 -14.03 -17.22
CA GLU A 153 3.78 -13.41 -18.51
C GLU A 153 3.86 -11.88 -18.45
N ARG A 154 3.27 -11.27 -17.42
CA ARG A 154 3.34 -9.81 -17.18
C ARG A 154 4.78 -9.37 -16.92
N PHE A 155 5.49 -10.09 -16.06
CA PHE A 155 6.89 -9.78 -15.73
C PHE A 155 7.82 -9.90 -16.94
N ASN A 156 7.65 -10.94 -17.76
CA ASN A 156 8.39 -11.11 -19.02
C ASN A 156 8.15 -9.95 -20.00
N LYS A 157 6.91 -9.46 -20.09
CA LYS A 157 6.58 -8.30 -20.91
C LYS A 157 7.30 -7.04 -20.41
N LEU A 158 7.33 -6.82 -19.09
CA LEU A 158 8.07 -5.73 -18.47
C LEU A 158 9.59 -5.83 -18.78
N ILE A 159 10.22 -6.99 -18.53
CA ILE A 159 11.64 -7.23 -18.85
C ILE A 159 11.94 -6.93 -20.32
N SER A 160 11.10 -7.42 -21.24
CA SER A 160 11.30 -7.23 -22.68
C SER A 160 11.27 -5.75 -23.07
N VAL A 161 10.33 -4.98 -22.52
CA VAL A 161 10.23 -3.54 -22.77
C VAL A 161 11.41 -2.79 -22.16
N MET A 162 11.80 -3.11 -20.93
CA MET A 162 12.99 -2.53 -20.29
C MET A 162 14.25 -2.79 -21.12
N GLY A 163 14.49 -4.05 -21.52
CA GLY A 163 15.66 -4.41 -22.32
C GLY A 163 15.72 -3.69 -23.67
N LYS A 164 14.58 -3.58 -24.37
CA LYS A 164 14.49 -2.87 -25.66
C LYS A 164 14.74 -1.37 -25.49
N THR A 165 14.03 -0.73 -24.56
CA THR A 165 14.13 0.73 -24.33
C THR A 165 15.53 1.14 -23.87
N LEU A 166 16.19 0.33 -23.02
CA LEU A 166 17.56 0.57 -22.58
C LEU A 166 18.57 0.44 -23.73
N ALA A 167 18.45 -0.61 -24.55
CA ALA A 167 19.32 -0.82 -25.70
C ALA A 167 19.17 0.28 -26.76
N GLU A 168 17.93 0.69 -27.06
CA GLU A 168 17.64 1.78 -27.99
C GLU A 168 18.14 3.12 -27.46
N LEU A 169 17.98 3.40 -26.16
CA LEU A 169 18.50 4.61 -25.52
C LEU A 169 20.02 4.69 -25.65
N GLN A 170 20.75 3.62 -25.35
CA GLN A 170 22.21 3.60 -25.48
C GLN A 170 22.68 3.85 -26.93
N ARG A 171 21.95 3.33 -27.92
CA ARG A 171 22.25 3.58 -29.34
C ARG A 171 21.92 5.01 -29.75
N ALA A 172 20.85 5.58 -29.20
CA ALA A 172 20.49 6.97 -29.44
C ALA A 172 21.52 7.94 -28.84
N LEU A 173 22.03 7.67 -27.63
CA LEU A 173 23.08 8.47 -26.99
C LEU A 173 24.41 8.42 -27.77
N LYS A 174 24.69 7.33 -28.50
CA LYS A 174 25.83 7.21 -29.42
C LYS A 174 25.61 7.87 -30.79
N GLY A 175 24.40 8.38 -31.06
CA GLY A 175 24.02 8.95 -32.36
C GLY A 175 23.72 7.92 -33.45
N GLU A 176 23.56 6.64 -33.11
CA GLU A 176 23.24 5.57 -34.09
C GLU A 176 21.75 5.53 -34.47
N VAL A 177 20.89 6.02 -33.57
CA VAL A 177 19.43 6.03 -33.72
C VAL A 177 18.91 7.42 -33.34
N GLY A 178 17.87 7.90 -34.01
CA GLY A 178 17.23 9.18 -33.67
C GLY A 178 16.54 9.14 -32.31
N MET A 179 16.67 10.21 -31.53
CA MET A 179 16.00 10.36 -30.23
C MET A 179 14.48 10.54 -30.44
N SER A 180 13.69 9.59 -29.95
CA SER A 180 12.22 9.69 -29.97
C SER A 180 11.70 10.32 -28.68
N ASN A 181 10.45 10.80 -28.67
CA ASN A 181 9.81 11.33 -27.46
C ASN A 181 9.79 10.31 -26.30
N VAL A 182 9.71 9.02 -26.62
CA VAL A 182 9.74 7.95 -25.61
C VAL A 182 11.15 7.80 -25.04
N LEU A 183 12.18 7.81 -25.88
CA LEU A 183 13.57 7.70 -25.41
C LEU A 183 13.99 8.94 -24.63
N ASP A 184 13.49 10.12 -25.00
CA ASP A 184 13.71 11.36 -24.25
C ASP A 184 13.08 11.33 -22.86
N GLU A 185 11.85 10.84 -22.74
CA GLU A 185 11.21 10.63 -21.44
C GLU A 185 11.97 9.61 -20.59
N VAL A 186 12.38 8.47 -21.17
CA VAL A 186 13.20 7.48 -20.46
C VAL A 186 14.51 8.10 -19.99
N SER A 187 15.19 8.85 -20.86
CA SER A 187 16.44 9.55 -20.55
C SER A 187 16.27 10.51 -19.37
N ARG A 188 15.24 11.36 -19.40
CA ARG A 188 14.90 12.28 -18.31
C ARG A 188 14.57 11.55 -17.01
N SER A 189 13.73 10.51 -17.07
CA SER A 189 13.32 9.74 -15.90
C SER A 189 14.51 9.03 -15.24
N LEU A 190 15.40 8.41 -16.04
CA LEU A 190 16.63 7.79 -15.54
C LEU A 190 17.58 8.80 -14.90
N PHE A 191 17.76 9.97 -15.53
CA PHE A 191 18.57 11.06 -14.99
C PHE A 191 18.04 11.55 -13.63
N ASN A 192 16.72 11.68 -13.51
CA ASN A 192 16.05 12.13 -12.28
C ASN A 192 15.87 11.01 -11.22
N GLY A 193 16.36 9.79 -11.48
CA GLY A 193 16.20 8.67 -10.55
C GLY A 193 14.75 8.20 -10.38
N GLN A 194 13.91 8.43 -11.38
CA GLN A 194 12.50 8.04 -11.43
C GLN A 194 12.30 6.85 -12.39
N ILE A 195 11.19 6.13 -12.19
CA ILE A 195 10.81 5.03 -13.06
C ILE A 195 10.18 5.61 -14.35
N PRO A 196 10.72 5.31 -15.55
CA PRO A 196 10.13 5.74 -16.81
C PRO A 196 8.66 5.34 -16.97
N ALA A 197 7.87 6.21 -17.59
CA ALA A 197 6.43 6.03 -17.74
C ALA A 197 6.07 4.75 -18.52
N VAL A 198 6.89 4.40 -19.52
CA VAL A 198 6.73 3.15 -20.28
C VAL A 198 6.90 1.88 -19.45
N TRP A 199 7.71 1.92 -18.39
CA TRP A 199 7.88 0.79 -17.47
C TRP A 199 6.78 0.80 -16.42
N ARG A 200 6.45 1.98 -15.87
CA ARG A 200 5.40 2.15 -14.85
C ARG A 200 4.04 1.63 -15.33
N LYS A 201 3.70 1.80 -16.60
CA LYS A 201 2.46 1.25 -17.21
C LYS A 201 2.36 -0.28 -17.20
N LEU A 202 3.49 -0.98 -17.06
CA LEU A 202 3.58 -2.44 -17.07
C LEU A 202 3.95 -3.00 -15.70
N ALA A 203 4.36 -2.15 -14.76
CA ALA A 203 4.69 -2.51 -13.40
C ALA A 203 3.49 -2.26 -12.47
N PRO A 204 3.48 -2.87 -11.28
CA PRO A 204 2.48 -2.56 -10.25
C PRO A 204 2.68 -1.15 -9.71
N ASP A 205 1.61 -0.57 -9.18
CA ASP A 205 1.64 0.77 -8.60
C ASP A 205 2.72 0.86 -7.51
N THR A 206 3.52 1.93 -7.58
CA THR A 206 4.66 2.14 -6.70
C THR A 206 5.05 3.61 -6.68
N LEU A 207 5.46 4.09 -5.50
CA LEU A 207 6.01 5.42 -5.31
C LEU A 207 7.54 5.40 -5.09
N LYS A 208 8.15 4.22 -5.26
CA LYS A 208 9.59 4.03 -5.07
C LYS A 208 10.40 4.82 -6.08
N SER A 209 11.54 5.35 -5.64
CA SER A 209 12.61 5.82 -6.52
C SER A 209 13.14 4.66 -7.37
N LEU A 210 13.77 4.96 -8.50
CA LEU A 210 14.31 3.97 -9.42
C LEU A 210 15.25 2.97 -8.71
N GLY A 211 16.12 3.46 -7.81
CA GLY A 211 17.04 2.60 -7.06
C GLY A 211 16.31 1.60 -6.15
N ASN A 212 15.36 2.10 -5.35
CA ASN A 212 14.55 1.25 -4.46
C ASN A 212 13.65 0.30 -5.24
N TRP A 213 13.12 0.75 -6.37
CA TRP A 213 12.30 -0.06 -7.26
C TRP A 213 13.11 -1.19 -7.90
N MET A 214 14.36 -0.96 -8.29
CA MET A 214 15.22 -2.02 -8.84
C MET A 214 15.52 -3.12 -7.81
N MET A 215 15.72 -2.77 -6.53
CA MET A 215 15.85 -3.78 -5.46
C MET A 215 14.57 -4.60 -5.31
N HIS A 216 13.42 -3.93 -5.32
CA HIS A 216 12.11 -4.58 -5.25
C HIS A 216 11.83 -5.48 -6.47
N PHE A 217 12.22 -5.04 -7.66
CA PHE A 217 12.12 -5.78 -8.91
C PHE A 217 12.98 -7.06 -8.88
N GLN A 218 14.19 -6.98 -8.32
CA GLN A 218 15.06 -8.16 -8.14
C GLN A 218 14.45 -9.14 -7.12
N GLY A 219 13.98 -8.67 -5.96
CA GLY A 219 13.30 -9.54 -5.00
C GLY A 219 12.06 -10.24 -5.56
N ARG A 220 11.32 -9.57 -6.46
CA ARG A 220 10.20 -10.19 -7.21
C ARG A 220 10.68 -11.32 -8.10
N PHE A 221 11.77 -11.10 -8.84
CA PHE A 221 12.36 -12.15 -9.68
C PHE A 221 12.80 -13.36 -8.84
N ASP A 222 13.40 -13.12 -7.68
CA ASP A 222 13.82 -14.19 -6.76
C ASP A 222 12.62 -14.99 -6.27
N GLN A 223 11.54 -14.32 -5.82
CA GLN A 223 10.31 -14.99 -5.42
C GLN A 223 9.73 -15.86 -6.54
N TYR A 224 9.63 -15.32 -7.76
CA TYR A 224 9.13 -16.10 -8.91
C TYR A 224 10.06 -17.27 -9.27
N THR A 225 11.37 -17.07 -9.18
CA THR A 225 12.37 -18.11 -9.48
C THR A 225 12.27 -19.26 -8.48
N THR A 226 12.19 -18.97 -7.19
CA THR A 226 11.94 -19.98 -6.15
C THR A 226 10.63 -20.70 -6.40
N TRP A 227 9.56 -19.97 -6.73
CA TRP A 227 8.25 -20.58 -6.99
C TRP A 227 8.25 -21.53 -8.21
N VAL A 228 8.97 -21.18 -9.27
CA VAL A 228 9.09 -21.99 -10.49
C VAL A 228 9.97 -23.24 -10.28
N ASN A 229 11.08 -23.09 -9.56
CA ASN A 229 12.09 -24.14 -9.41
C ASN A 229 11.74 -25.13 -8.31
N GLU A 230 11.19 -24.64 -7.20
CA GLU A 230 10.92 -25.43 -6.00
C GLU A 230 9.41 -25.66 -5.85
N ALA A 231 8.71 -24.75 -5.17
CA ALA A 231 7.29 -24.82 -4.90
C ALA A 231 6.74 -23.44 -4.47
N GLU A 232 5.43 -23.36 -4.26
CA GLU A 232 4.80 -22.17 -3.69
C GLU A 232 5.47 -21.77 -2.36
N PRO A 233 5.94 -20.50 -2.22
CA PRO A 233 6.59 -20.04 -1.00
C PRO A 233 5.69 -20.26 0.23
N PRO A 234 6.22 -20.80 1.34
CA PRO A 234 5.44 -20.99 2.57
C PRO A 234 4.98 -19.65 3.18
N VAL A 235 5.77 -18.60 2.96
CA VAL A 235 5.45 -17.21 3.28
C VAL A 235 5.47 -16.41 1.98
N MET A 236 4.30 -15.95 1.55
CA MET A 236 4.12 -15.19 0.32
C MET A 236 4.39 -13.70 0.57
N TRP A 237 5.30 -13.10 -0.19
CA TRP A 237 5.47 -11.66 -0.20
C TRP A 237 4.49 -11.04 -1.20
N LEU A 238 3.35 -10.55 -0.70
CA LEU A 238 2.25 -10.08 -1.54
C LEU A 238 2.62 -8.87 -2.41
N SER A 239 3.43 -7.93 -1.91
CA SER A 239 3.95 -6.81 -2.72
C SER A 239 4.87 -7.27 -3.85
N GLY A 240 5.45 -8.46 -3.71
CA GLY A 240 6.22 -9.10 -4.77
C GLY A 240 5.37 -9.45 -6.00
N LEU A 241 4.06 -9.63 -5.86
CA LEU A 241 3.16 -9.94 -6.98
C LEU A 241 2.76 -8.68 -7.75
N HIS A 242 2.38 -8.84 -9.02
CA HIS A 242 1.74 -7.77 -9.80
C HIS A 242 0.30 -7.56 -9.42
N ILE A 243 -0.46 -8.64 -9.27
CA ILE A 243 -1.87 -8.61 -8.91
C ILE A 243 -2.10 -9.51 -7.69
N PRO A 244 -1.80 -9.04 -6.47
CA PRO A 244 -1.95 -9.84 -5.25
C PRO A 244 -3.38 -10.37 -5.03
N GLU A 245 -4.41 -9.67 -5.50
CA GLU A 245 -5.82 -10.06 -5.44
C GLU A 245 -6.09 -11.38 -6.19
N SER A 246 -5.39 -11.59 -7.31
CA SER A 246 -5.52 -12.81 -8.10
C SER A 246 -5.01 -14.01 -7.32
N TYR A 247 -3.91 -13.83 -6.57
CA TYR A 247 -3.37 -14.87 -5.71
C TYR A 247 -4.29 -15.19 -4.54
N LEU A 248 -4.82 -14.18 -3.84
CA LEU A 248 -5.77 -14.37 -2.75
C LEU A 248 -7.04 -15.12 -3.23
N THR A 249 -7.55 -14.77 -4.41
CA THR A 249 -8.69 -15.45 -5.03
C THR A 249 -8.35 -16.90 -5.37
N ALA A 250 -7.17 -17.15 -5.93
CA ALA A 250 -6.70 -18.50 -6.23
C ALA A 250 -6.51 -19.35 -4.97
N LEU A 251 -6.07 -18.76 -3.86
CA LEU A 251 -5.95 -19.42 -2.56
C LEU A 251 -7.32 -19.87 -2.04
N VAL A 252 -8.34 -19.01 -2.14
CA VAL A 252 -9.74 -19.36 -1.79
C VAL A 252 -10.21 -20.50 -2.69
N GLN A 253 -10.02 -20.40 -4.01
CA GLN A 253 -10.42 -21.45 -4.95
C GLN A 253 -9.74 -22.80 -4.68
N ALA A 254 -8.43 -22.80 -4.41
CA ALA A 254 -7.68 -24.00 -4.09
C ALA A 254 -8.20 -24.67 -2.81
N THR A 255 -8.48 -23.86 -1.79
CA THR A 255 -9.04 -24.34 -0.51
C THR A 255 -10.46 -24.87 -0.67
N CYS A 256 -11.31 -24.18 -1.45
CA CYS A 256 -12.67 -24.63 -1.75
C CYS A 256 -12.67 -25.99 -2.46
N ARG A 257 -11.79 -26.19 -3.46
CA ARG A 257 -11.64 -27.47 -4.17
C ARG A 257 -11.19 -28.59 -3.24
N LYS A 258 -10.23 -28.31 -2.35
CA LYS A 258 -9.69 -29.28 -1.39
C LYS A 258 -10.73 -29.71 -0.34
N ASN A 259 -11.54 -28.77 0.14
CA ASN A 259 -12.49 -29.00 1.23
C ASN A 259 -13.94 -29.25 0.77
N GLY A 260 -14.23 -29.15 -0.54
CA GLY A 260 -15.58 -29.27 -1.10
C GLY A 260 -16.51 -28.11 -0.73
N TRP A 261 -15.97 -26.91 -0.53
CA TRP A 261 -16.76 -25.73 -0.13
C TRP A 261 -17.32 -24.97 -1.35
N PRO A 262 -18.51 -24.38 -1.22
CA PRO A 262 -19.06 -23.46 -2.20
C PRO A 262 -18.28 -22.12 -2.20
N LEU A 263 -17.82 -21.70 -3.39
CA LEU A 263 -16.99 -20.50 -3.54
C LEU A 263 -17.75 -19.21 -3.15
N ASP A 264 -19.06 -19.16 -3.42
CA ASP A 264 -19.95 -18.03 -3.12
C ASP A 264 -20.18 -17.81 -1.61
N ARG A 265 -19.93 -18.84 -0.79
CA ARG A 265 -20.06 -18.76 0.68
C ARG A 265 -18.72 -18.80 1.40
N SER A 266 -17.63 -18.55 0.67
CA SER A 266 -16.27 -18.54 1.22
C SER A 266 -15.76 -17.11 1.32
N THR A 267 -15.11 -16.79 2.44
CA THR A 267 -14.47 -15.50 2.71
C THR A 267 -13.04 -15.71 3.18
N LEU A 268 -12.27 -14.63 3.25
CA LEU A 268 -10.99 -14.61 3.91
C LEU A 268 -11.17 -14.13 5.36
N TYR A 269 -10.39 -14.74 6.25
CA TYR A 269 -10.15 -14.27 7.61
C TYR A 269 -8.66 -14.10 7.79
N THR A 270 -8.23 -13.07 8.51
CA THR A 270 -6.81 -12.86 8.79
C THR A 270 -6.51 -12.86 10.28
N ASN A 271 -5.31 -13.33 10.60
CA ASN A 271 -4.80 -13.33 11.95
C ASN A 271 -3.31 -12.98 11.94
N VAL A 272 -2.92 -11.96 12.70
CA VAL A 272 -1.51 -11.61 12.83
C VAL A 272 -0.84 -12.62 13.77
N THR A 273 0.24 -13.23 13.30
CA THR A 273 0.98 -14.24 14.05
C THR A 273 2.01 -13.60 14.99
N LYS A 274 2.64 -14.44 15.83
CA LYS A 274 3.78 -14.03 16.66
C LYS A 274 5.13 -14.12 15.94
N PHE A 275 5.15 -14.44 14.65
CA PHE A 275 6.37 -14.48 13.85
C PHE A 275 6.70 -13.07 13.35
N ALA A 276 7.88 -12.58 13.68
CA ALA A 276 8.32 -11.24 13.26
C ALA A 276 8.76 -11.24 11.79
N THR A 277 9.45 -12.29 11.35
CA THR A 277 10.01 -12.39 10.00
C THR A 277 9.64 -13.70 9.32
N ALA A 278 9.79 -13.76 8.00
CA ALA A 278 9.48 -14.95 7.21
C ALA A 278 10.37 -16.16 7.58
N GLY A 279 11.59 -15.92 8.07
CA GLY A 279 12.51 -16.97 8.51
C GLY A 279 12.11 -17.61 9.84
N ASP A 280 11.28 -16.95 10.64
CA ASP A 280 10.83 -17.47 11.94
C ASP A 280 9.67 -18.49 11.78
N VAL A 281 9.07 -18.54 10.60
CA VAL A 281 7.95 -19.41 10.29
C VAL A 281 8.45 -20.84 10.09
N THR A 282 8.32 -21.65 11.14
CA THR A 282 8.72 -23.07 11.14
C THR A 282 7.59 -24.01 10.74
N GLU A 283 6.35 -23.52 10.72
CA GLU A 283 5.16 -24.30 10.39
C GLU A 283 4.67 -24.05 8.96
N THR A 284 4.06 -25.08 8.37
CA THR A 284 3.35 -24.93 7.10
C THR A 284 1.89 -24.58 7.37
N ALA A 285 1.33 -23.64 6.61
CA ALA A 285 -0.08 -23.31 6.75
C ALA A 285 -0.93 -24.49 6.28
N HIS A 286 -1.56 -25.22 7.22
CA HIS A 286 -2.47 -26.32 6.88
C HIS A 286 -3.64 -25.87 5.98
N GLN A 287 -4.07 -24.62 6.16
CA GLN A 287 -5.06 -23.91 5.35
C GLN A 287 -4.62 -22.46 5.19
N GLY A 288 -4.74 -21.93 3.97
CA GLY A 288 -4.35 -20.56 3.66
C GLY A 288 -2.84 -20.39 3.42
N CYS A 289 -2.33 -19.18 3.66
CA CYS A 289 -0.91 -18.86 3.52
C CYS A 289 -0.45 -17.84 4.56
N PHE A 290 0.86 -17.78 4.78
CA PHE A 290 1.49 -16.69 5.52
C PHE A 290 1.88 -15.58 4.56
N VAL A 291 1.76 -14.35 5.01
CA VAL A 291 2.03 -13.14 4.23
C VAL A 291 3.05 -12.28 4.96
N SER A 292 4.05 -11.82 4.24
CA SER A 292 5.06 -10.88 4.73
C SER A 292 5.04 -9.55 3.96
N GLY A 293 5.73 -8.55 4.49
CA GLY A 293 5.95 -7.27 3.81
C GLY A 293 4.75 -6.33 3.83
N LEU A 294 3.93 -6.41 4.87
CA LEU A 294 2.85 -5.46 5.16
C LEU A 294 3.36 -4.39 6.12
N TYR A 295 2.92 -3.15 5.93
CA TYR A 295 3.18 -2.05 6.85
C TYR A 295 1.87 -1.49 7.37
N LEU A 296 1.82 -1.21 8.66
CA LEU A 296 0.70 -0.61 9.37
C LEU A 296 0.89 0.91 9.45
N GLU A 297 -0.15 1.65 9.04
CA GLU A 297 -0.25 3.09 9.09
C GLU A 297 -1.42 3.47 10.01
N GLY A 298 -1.27 4.55 10.79
CA GLY A 298 -2.30 5.05 11.72
C GLY A 298 -2.44 4.26 13.03
N ALA A 299 -1.70 3.17 13.19
CA ALA A 299 -1.65 2.38 14.43
C ALA A 299 -0.28 1.69 14.57
N ALA A 300 -0.08 1.06 15.72
CA ALA A 300 1.01 0.11 15.95
C ALA A 300 0.44 -1.26 16.35
N TRP A 301 1.25 -2.30 16.20
CA TRP A 301 0.88 -3.65 16.58
C TRP A 301 1.66 -4.09 17.82
N ASP A 302 0.94 -4.55 18.84
CA ASP A 302 1.54 -5.16 20.03
C ASP A 302 1.71 -6.66 19.83
N MET A 303 2.97 -7.12 19.86
CA MET A 303 3.32 -8.53 19.70
C MET A 303 2.97 -9.39 20.92
N GLU A 304 2.99 -8.81 22.11
CA GLU A 304 2.74 -9.55 23.36
C GLU A 304 1.25 -9.87 23.50
N ASN A 305 0.42 -8.83 23.35
CA ASN A 305 -1.03 -8.91 23.47
C ASN A 305 -1.75 -9.27 22.15
N SER A 306 -1.04 -9.23 21.02
CA SER A 306 -1.57 -9.53 19.68
C SER A 306 -2.80 -8.67 19.33
N CYS A 307 -2.68 -7.36 19.54
CA CYS A 307 -3.74 -6.38 19.25
C CYS A 307 -3.20 -5.05 18.73
N LEU A 308 -4.09 -4.26 18.13
CA LEU A 308 -3.82 -2.88 17.75
C LEU A 308 -3.64 -1.98 18.97
N ILE A 309 -2.58 -1.18 18.94
CA ILE A 309 -2.26 -0.14 19.90
C ILE A 309 -2.08 1.20 19.19
N ARG A 310 -2.15 2.30 19.95
CA ARG A 310 -1.95 3.65 19.40
C ARG A 310 -0.55 3.77 18.81
N GLN A 311 -0.47 4.53 17.72
CA GLN A 311 0.79 4.72 17.01
C GLN A 311 1.80 5.48 17.88
N PRO A 312 3.09 5.07 17.93
CA PRO A 312 4.09 5.84 18.63
C PRO A 312 4.36 7.18 17.92
N PRO A 313 4.66 8.26 18.67
CA PRO A 313 4.99 9.55 18.07
C PRO A 313 6.17 9.45 17.10
N LYS A 314 6.10 10.17 15.98
CA LYS A 314 7.16 10.28 14.95
C LYS A 314 7.43 8.99 14.16
N VAL A 315 6.63 7.95 14.34
CA VAL A 315 6.71 6.71 13.54
C VAL A 315 5.47 6.63 12.67
N LEU A 316 5.61 6.94 11.38
CA LEU A 316 4.48 6.99 10.44
C LEU A 316 4.04 5.60 9.96
N LEU A 317 5.00 4.70 9.80
CA LEU A 317 4.81 3.34 9.28
C LEU A 317 5.54 2.35 10.17
N GLN A 318 4.87 1.26 10.51
CA GLN A 318 5.45 0.15 11.27
C GLN A 318 5.31 -1.14 10.47
N PRO A 319 6.35 -1.98 10.35
CA PRO A 319 6.20 -3.30 9.74
C PRO A 319 5.21 -4.13 10.56
N LEU A 320 4.22 -4.71 9.89
CA LEU A 320 3.32 -5.69 10.49
C LEU A 320 4.05 -7.03 10.56
N PRO A 321 3.92 -7.77 11.67
CA PRO A 321 4.35 -9.17 11.76
C PRO A 321 3.68 -10.03 10.69
N ILE A 322 4.13 -11.28 10.57
CA ILE A 322 3.60 -12.20 9.57
C ILE A 322 2.09 -12.36 9.74
N LEU A 323 1.35 -12.03 8.68
CA LEU A 323 -0.11 -12.14 8.63
C LEU A 323 -0.48 -13.51 8.08
N LYS A 324 -1.31 -14.25 8.80
CA LYS A 324 -1.89 -15.50 8.30
C LYS A 324 -3.22 -15.20 7.64
N VAL A 325 -3.34 -15.56 6.36
CA VAL A 325 -4.57 -15.42 5.58
C VAL A 325 -5.21 -16.78 5.42
N ILE A 326 -6.43 -16.95 5.94
CA ILE A 326 -7.12 -18.24 6.04
C ILE A 326 -8.47 -18.15 5.31
N PRO A 327 -8.67 -18.90 4.22
CA PRO A 327 -9.99 -19.08 3.63
C PRO A 327 -10.92 -19.84 4.58
N ILE A 328 -12.13 -19.35 4.79
CA ILE A 328 -13.14 -19.92 5.68
C ILE A 328 -14.55 -19.75 5.12
N GLU A 329 -15.47 -20.66 5.42
CA GLU A 329 -16.89 -20.46 5.11
C GLU A 329 -17.47 -19.28 5.92
N ALA A 330 -18.15 -18.35 5.25
CA ALA A 330 -18.63 -17.10 5.84
C ALA A 330 -19.51 -17.30 7.08
N HIS A 331 -20.31 -18.36 7.12
CA HIS A 331 -21.19 -18.67 8.27
C HIS A 331 -20.43 -19.16 9.51
N ARG A 332 -19.19 -19.64 9.36
CA ARG A 332 -18.34 -20.08 10.48
C ARG A 332 -17.51 -18.94 11.06
N LEU A 333 -17.37 -17.85 10.32
CA LEU A 333 -16.60 -16.70 10.75
C LEU A 333 -17.35 -15.96 11.86
N LYS A 334 -16.81 -16.00 13.08
CA LYS A 334 -17.29 -15.24 14.22
C LYS A 334 -16.19 -14.29 14.65
N LEU A 335 -16.39 -13.01 14.38
CA LEU A 335 -15.47 -11.95 14.76
C LEU A 335 -15.96 -11.30 16.06
N GLN A 336 -15.05 -11.19 17.02
CA GLN A 336 -15.23 -10.38 18.23
C GLN A 336 -13.98 -9.52 18.37
N ASN A 337 -14.16 -8.26 18.79
CA ASN A 337 -13.03 -7.36 19.08
C ASN A 337 -12.03 -7.29 17.91
N THR A 338 -12.57 -7.18 16.70
CA THR A 338 -11.81 -7.20 15.45
C THR A 338 -12.15 -5.96 14.64
N PHE A 339 -11.12 -5.29 14.14
CA PHE A 339 -11.21 -4.15 13.26
C PHE A 339 -10.91 -4.58 11.81
N LYS A 340 -11.89 -4.38 10.92
CA LYS A 340 -11.70 -4.56 9.47
C LYS A 340 -10.86 -3.42 8.92
N THR A 341 -9.63 -3.75 8.57
CA THR A 341 -8.57 -2.85 8.13
C THR A 341 -8.39 -2.97 6.63
N PRO A 342 -8.51 -1.88 5.85
CA PRO A 342 -8.25 -1.94 4.42
C PRO A 342 -6.76 -2.16 4.14
N VAL A 343 -6.45 -3.02 3.18
CA VAL A 343 -5.09 -3.27 2.69
C VAL A 343 -4.92 -2.66 1.30
N TYR A 344 -4.02 -1.70 1.18
CA TYR A 344 -3.76 -0.97 -0.06
C TYR A 344 -2.43 -1.35 -0.70
N THR A 345 -2.32 -1.12 -2.01
CA THR A 345 -1.07 -1.35 -2.76
C THR A 345 0.02 -0.36 -2.35
N THR A 346 -0.34 0.92 -2.21
CA THR A 346 0.59 2.02 -1.87
C THR A 346 -0.04 2.97 -0.84
N SER A 347 0.74 3.91 -0.32
CA SER A 347 0.29 4.98 0.58
C SER A 347 -0.74 5.93 -0.04
N GLN A 348 -0.86 5.97 -1.38
CA GLN A 348 -1.90 6.74 -2.09
C GLN A 348 -3.31 6.11 -1.97
N ARG A 349 -3.43 4.97 -1.29
CA ARG A 349 -4.70 4.26 -1.01
C ARG A 349 -5.44 3.95 -2.32
N ARG A 350 -6.78 3.91 -2.29
CA ARG A 350 -7.60 3.63 -3.47
C ARG A 350 -8.08 4.90 -4.16
N ASN A 351 -8.16 4.86 -5.48
CA ASN A 351 -8.76 5.93 -6.27
C ASN A 351 -10.29 5.78 -6.38
N ALA A 352 -10.96 6.77 -6.99
CA ALA A 352 -12.42 6.79 -7.17
C ALA A 352 -12.98 5.62 -8.01
N MET A 353 -12.14 4.92 -8.77
CA MET A 353 -12.54 3.71 -9.52
C MET A 353 -12.37 2.43 -8.70
N GLY A 354 -11.98 2.54 -7.43
CA GLY A 354 -11.73 1.41 -6.54
C GLY A 354 -10.37 0.72 -6.73
N ILE A 355 -9.52 1.25 -7.61
CA ILE A 355 -8.17 0.69 -7.85
C ILE A 355 -7.26 1.10 -6.70
N GLY A 356 -6.50 0.13 -6.17
CA GLY A 356 -5.54 0.34 -5.08
C GLY A 356 -5.92 -0.37 -3.78
N LEU A 357 -7.16 -0.84 -3.64
CA LEU A 357 -7.57 -1.75 -2.55
C LEU A 357 -7.36 -3.20 -2.97
N VAL A 358 -6.64 -3.95 -2.14
CA VAL A 358 -6.34 -5.37 -2.40
C VAL A 358 -7.34 -6.28 -1.69
N PHE A 359 -7.50 -6.11 -0.38
CA PHE A 359 -8.49 -6.83 0.44
C PHE A 359 -8.69 -6.12 1.79
N GLU A 360 -9.58 -6.65 2.63
CA GLU A 360 -9.77 -6.20 4.01
C GLU A 360 -9.19 -7.26 4.96
N ALA A 361 -8.26 -6.84 5.82
CA ALA A 361 -7.67 -7.67 6.88
C ALA A 361 -8.41 -7.46 8.20
N ASP A 362 -8.69 -8.54 8.89
CA ASP A 362 -9.18 -8.59 10.27
C ASP A 362 -7.99 -8.45 11.24
N LEU A 363 -7.97 -7.36 12.01
CA LEU A 363 -6.97 -7.08 13.05
C LEU A 363 -7.63 -7.06 14.44
N ALA A 364 -7.05 -7.73 15.42
CA ALA A 364 -7.59 -7.73 16.78
C ALA A 364 -7.40 -6.37 17.46
N THR A 365 -8.38 -5.95 18.26
CA THR A 365 -8.32 -4.68 18.99
C THR A 365 -9.10 -4.73 20.30
N SER A 366 -8.63 -4.01 21.32
CA SER A 366 -9.37 -3.77 22.58
C SER A 366 -10.21 -2.50 22.56
N GLU A 367 -9.95 -1.60 21.61
CA GLU A 367 -10.59 -0.28 21.50
C GLU A 367 -11.82 -0.34 20.57
N HIS A 368 -12.73 0.61 20.73
CA HIS A 368 -13.90 0.70 19.85
C HIS A 368 -13.46 0.99 18.41
N SER A 369 -14.19 0.42 17.44
CA SER A 369 -13.82 0.51 16.02
C SER A 369 -13.75 1.95 15.50
N SER A 370 -14.53 2.87 16.08
CA SER A 370 -14.53 4.28 15.70
C SER A 370 -13.18 4.94 15.86
N HIS A 371 -12.44 4.60 16.94
CA HIS A 371 -11.10 5.13 17.17
C HIS A 371 -10.19 4.85 15.96
N TRP A 372 -10.14 3.61 15.50
CA TRP A 372 -9.27 3.22 14.37
C TRP A 372 -9.76 3.73 13.02
N VAL A 373 -11.08 3.92 12.84
CA VAL A 373 -11.60 4.59 11.64
C VAL A 373 -11.12 6.04 11.59
N LEU A 374 -11.23 6.78 12.70
CA LEU A 374 -10.81 8.18 12.77
C LEU A 374 -9.30 8.33 12.67
N GLN A 375 -8.52 7.45 13.31
CA GLN A 375 -7.06 7.41 13.15
C GLN A 375 -6.60 7.03 11.73
N GLY A 376 -7.52 6.61 10.87
CA GLY A 376 -7.26 6.32 9.47
C GLY A 376 -6.41 5.06 9.27
N VAL A 377 -6.57 4.07 10.14
CA VAL A 377 -5.76 2.85 10.17
C VAL A 377 -5.89 2.07 8.86
N CYS A 378 -4.76 1.74 8.26
CA CYS A 378 -4.70 0.88 7.08
C CYS A 378 -3.42 0.06 7.06
N LEU A 379 -3.44 -0.98 6.22
CA LEU A 379 -2.23 -1.71 5.84
C LEU A 379 -1.82 -1.30 4.42
N ILE A 380 -0.52 -1.20 4.18
CA ILE A 380 0.05 -0.97 2.86
C ILE A 380 1.03 -2.09 2.51
N LEU A 381 1.00 -2.54 1.25
CA LEU A 381 1.92 -3.56 0.74
C LEU A 381 3.27 -2.99 0.35
N ASN A 382 3.29 -1.75 -0.14
CA ASN A 382 4.49 -1.12 -0.67
C ASN A 382 4.72 0.21 0.05
N SER A 383 5.77 0.27 0.86
CA SER A 383 6.28 1.52 1.42
C SER A 383 6.96 2.35 0.34
N ASP A 384 6.99 3.67 0.48
CA ASP A 384 7.50 4.59 -0.54
C ASP A 384 9.04 4.62 -0.62
#